data_AF-K6WEG2-F1
#
_entry.id   AF-K6WEG2-F1
#
_cell.length_a   1.000
_cell.length_b   1.000
_cell.length_c   1.000
_cell.angle_alpha   90.00
_cell.angle_beta   90.00
_cell.angle_gamma   90.00
#
_symmetry.space_group_name_H-M   'P 1'
#
loop_
_entity.id
_entity.type
_entity.pdbx_description
1 polymer ?
#
loop_
_entity_poly.entity_id
_entity_poly.type
_entity_poly.pdbx_seq_one_letter_code
_entity_poly.pdbx_strand_id
1 'polypeptide(L)' 'MHAADDPLASYDAAARAADRIPIARLVSLESGGHLQLGQTERVRTEVEAFLSNDQASSTT' A
#
# COMPACT_ATOMS: atom_id res chain seq x y z
N MET A 1 0.71 1.40 1.05
CA MET A 1 -0.75 1.59 1.08
C MET A 1 -1.03 2.95 1.65
N HIS A 2 -2.10 3.64 1.23
CA HIS A 2 -2.44 4.97 1.73
C HIS A 2 -3.96 5.19 1.73
N ALA A 3 -4.48 5.90 2.72
CA ALA A 3 -5.88 6.31 2.73
C ALA A 3 -6.06 7.66 2.03
N ALA A 4 -7.08 7.78 1.17
CA ALA A 4 -7.35 9.01 0.42
C ALA A 4 -7.75 10.19 1.33
N ASP A 5 -8.31 9.89 2.50
CA ASP A 5 -8.74 10.85 3.52
C ASP A 5 -7.68 11.16 4.59
N ASP A 6 -6.43 10.71 4.43
CA ASP A 6 -5.34 11.02 5.36
C ASP A 6 -5.05 12.55 5.40
N PRO A 7 -5.30 13.24 6.53
CA PRO A 7 -5.08 14.68 6.62
C PRO A 7 -3.61 15.04 6.95
N LEU A 8 -2.78 14.06 7.33
CA LEU A 8 -1.42 14.27 7.81
C LEU A 8 -0.36 13.91 6.75
N ALA A 9 -0.63 12.94 5.88
CA ALA A 9 0.27 12.57 4.80
C ALA A 9 -0.41 12.61 3.43
N SER A 10 0.30 13.18 2.44
CA SER A 10 -0.22 13.43 1.11
C SER A 10 -0.40 12.14 0.31
N TYR A 11 -1.64 11.85 -0.06
CA TYR A 11 -1.98 10.76 -0.97
C TYR A 11 -1.28 10.91 -2.34
N ASP A 12 -1.25 12.12 -2.91
CA ASP A 12 -0.55 12.38 -4.17
C ASP A 12 0.95 12.10 -4.09
N ALA A 13 1.58 12.37 -2.94
CA ALA A 13 2.99 12.05 -2.74
C ALA A 13 3.22 10.53 -2.76
N ALA A 14 2.30 9.75 -2.17
CA ALA A 14 2.34 8.30 -2.22
C ALA A 14 2.17 7.76 -3.66
N ALA A 15 1.27 8.35 -4.46
CA ALA A 15 1.09 8.01 -5.87
C ALA A 15 2.37 8.26 -6.68
N ARG A 16 2.96 9.47 -6.55
CA ARG A 16 4.24 9.80 -7.21
C ARG A 16 5.40 8.95 -6.73
N ALA A 17 5.37 8.43 -5.50
CA ALA A 17 6.38 7.51 -5.02
C ALA A 17 6.25 6.15 -5.71
N ALA A 18 5.03 5.62 -5.83
CA ALA A 18 4.78 4.35 -6.53
C ALA A 18 5.20 4.41 -8.01
N ASP A 19 4.98 5.53 -8.70
CA ASP A 19 5.40 5.71 -10.09
C ASP A 19 6.93 5.70 -10.28
N ARG A 20 7.70 6.05 -9.24
CA ARG A 20 9.17 6.18 -9.31
C ARG A 20 9.92 4.95 -8.81
N ILE A 21 9.33 4.18 -7.90
CA ILE A 21 9.99 3.03 -7.28
C ILE A 21 9.72 1.79 -8.16
N PRO A 22 10.75 1.15 -8.72
CA PRO A 22 10.56 -0.07 -9.50
C PRO A 22 9.83 -1.14 -8.69
N ILE A 23 8.86 -1.81 -9.32
CA ILE A 23 8.11 -2.94 -8.74
C ILE A 23 7.18 -2.51 -7.57
N ALA A 24 7.10 -1.22 -7.24
CA ALA A 24 6.14 -0.72 -6.26
C ALA A 24 4.71 -0.67 -6.83
N ARG A 25 3.73 -0.88 -5.96
CA ARG A 25 2.31 -0.64 -6.22
C ARG A 25 1.72 0.18 -5.09
N LEU A 26 0.96 1.23 -5.42
CA LEU A 26 0.12 1.92 -4.44
C LEU A 26 -1.20 1.16 -4.26
N VAL A 27 -1.44 0.63 -3.07
CA VAL A 27 -2.78 0.22 -2.63
C VAL A 27 -3.47 1.42 -2.01
N SER A 28 -4.58 1.83 -2.61
CA SER A 28 -5.37 2.97 -2.17
C SER A 28 -6.56 2.50 -1.33
N LEU A 29 -6.73 3.09 -0.16
CA LEU A 29 -7.85 2.85 0.74
C LEU A 29 -8.77 4.07 0.64
N GLU A 30 -10.07 3.83 0.53
CA GLU A 30 -11.05 4.92 0.42
C GLU A 30 -11.06 5.80 1.67
N SER A 31 -10.93 5.19 2.85
CA SER A 31 -10.96 5.88 4.15
C SER A 31 -10.13 5.18 5.22
N GLY A 32 -9.95 5.85 6.35
CA GLY A 32 -9.25 5.35 7.54
C GLY A 32 -8.22 6.33 8.11
N GLY A 33 -8.03 7.46 7.43
CA GLY A 33 -7.09 8.51 7.81
C GLY A 33 -5.65 8.00 7.92
N HIS A 34 -4.84 8.76 8.64
CA HIS A 34 -3.42 8.46 8.80
C HIS A 34 -3.12 7.07 9.37
N LEU A 35 -3.95 6.62 10.30
CA LEU A 35 -3.78 5.34 10.98
C LEU A 35 -4.46 4.18 10.24
N GLN A 36 -5.12 4.44 9.12
CA GLN A 36 -5.84 3.43 8.32
C GLN A 36 -6.87 2.65 9.17
N LEU A 37 -7.60 3.37 10.03
CA LEU A 37 -8.57 2.77 10.95
C LEU A 37 -9.65 2.00 10.19
N GLY A 38 -9.98 0.80 10.68
CA GLY A 38 -10.95 -0.10 10.04
C GLY A 38 -10.40 -0.89 8.85
N GLN A 39 -9.15 -0.68 8.44
CA GLN A 39 -8.57 -1.31 7.24
C GLN A 39 -7.68 -2.52 7.57
N THR A 40 -7.66 -3.01 8.81
CA THR A 40 -6.72 -4.05 9.28
C THR A 40 -6.71 -5.29 8.38
N GLU A 41 -7.88 -5.85 8.04
CA GLU A 41 -7.94 -7.05 7.21
C GLU A 41 -7.49 -6.77 5.77
N ARG A 42 -7.88 -5.63 5.20
CA ARG A 42 -7.44 -5.24 3.86
C ARG A 42 -5.92 -5.07 3.81
N VAL A 43 -5.34 -4.39 4.79
CA VAL A 43 -3.90 -4.20 4.92
C VAL A 43 -3.19 -5.54 5.07
N ARG A 44 -3.69 -6.44 5.93
CA ARG A 44 -3.11 -7.77 6.11
C ARG A 44 -3.06 -8.55 4.80
N THR A 45 -4.20 -8.68 4.10
CA THR A 45 -4.28 -9.42 2.83
C THR A 45 -3.30 -8.87 1.78
N GLU A 46 -3.18 -7.56 1.67
CA GLU A 46 -2.30 -6.92 0.68
C GLU A 46 -0.81 -7.09 1.03
N VAL A 47 -0.46 -7.09 2.33
CA VAL A 47 0.90 -7.41 2.79
C VAL A 47 1.23 -8.87 2.52
N GLU A 48 0.33 -9.80 2.85
CA GLU A 48 0.53 -11.24 2.62
C GLU A 48 0.72 -11.55 1.13
N ALA A 49 -0.08 -10.93 0.25
CA ALA A 49 0.06 -11.06 -1.19
C ALA A 49 1.41 -10.52 -1.70
N PHE A 50 1.84 -9.36 -1.18
CA PHE A 50 3.14 -8.79 -1.53
C PHE A 50 4.30 -9.71 -1.15
N LEU A 51 4.30 -10.22 0.09
CA LEU A 51 5.35 -11.12 0.57
C LEU A 51 5.35 -12.45 -0.19
N SER A 52 4.19 -12.98 -0.54
CA SER A 52 4.10 -14.25 -1.28
C SER A 52 4.64 -14.15 -2.72
N ASN A 53 4.45 -13.01 -3.39
CA ASN A 53 4.97 -12.77 -4.74
C ASN A 53 6.51 -12.61 -4.79
N ASP A 54 7.11 -12.07 -3.74
CA ASP A 54 8.57 -11.95 -3.61
C ASP A 54 9.24 -13.32 -3.48
N GLN A 55 8.66 -14.21 -2.69
CA GLN A 55 9.17 -15.56 -2.48
C GLN A 55 9.06 -16.43 -3.76
N ALA A 56 8.05 -16.19 -4.59
CA ALA A 56 7.91 -16.85 -5.89
C ALA A 56 8.95 -16.38 -6.92
N SER A 57 9.41 -15.12 -6.82
CA SER A 57 10.34 -14.51 -7.78
C SER A 57 11.82 -14.77 -7.45
N SER A 58 12.13 -15.21 -6.22
CA SER A 58 13.50 -15.48 -5.74
C SER A 58 13.99 -16.92 -5.97
N THR A 59 13.22 -17.76 -6.66
CA THR A 59 13.53 -19.20 -6.90
C THR A 59 13.90 -19.51 -8.37
N THR A 60 14.47 -18.56 -9.11
CA THR A 60 14.93 -18.78 -10.50
C THR A 60 16.30 -18.18 -10.71
#